data_AF-A0A3A4W575-F1
#
_entry.id   AF-A0A3A4W575-F1
#
_cell.length_a   1.000
_cell.length_b   1.000
_cell.length_c   1.000
_cell.angle_alpha   90.00
_cell.angle_beta   90.00
_cell.angle_gamma   90.00
#
_symmetry.space_group_name_H-M   'P 1'
#
loop_
_entity.id
_entity.type
_entity.pdbx_description
1 polymer ?
#
loop_
_entity_poly.entity_id
_entity_poly.type
_entity_poly.pdbx_seq_one_letter_code
_entity_poly.pdbx_strand_id
1 'polypeptide(L)'
;MKNLKILILILLLIAVSWLLTANSYAEVLDRIVAIVNNRLILLSEYDEELQAARKSDPGVTGEKVLNGMIDRALLLDQAKRLMPGGTRDIAERRNDAALVKEYIERSIRAFIHIPIEEIESYYTRNRQEFGEEEFYEVKDKIEDRLIDTELKEKIVEHIGELRKKAYIRVQLEE
;
A
#
# COMPACT_ATOMS: atom_id res chain seq x y z
N MET A 1 -31.51 -31.02 60.47
CA MET A 1 -30.52 -31.58 59.51
C MET A 1 -30.93 -31.46 58.04
N LYS A 2 -32.19 -31.68 57.64
CA LYS A 2 -32.63 -31.55 56.23
C LYS A 2 -32.43 -30.14 55.65
N ASN A 3 -32.79 -29.09 56.39
CA ASN A 3 -32.68 -27.69 55.92
C ASN A 3 -31.23 -27.24 55.73
N LEU A 4 -30.29 -27.77 56.53
CA LEU A 4 -28.86 -27.49 56.38
C LEU A 4 -28.28 -28.12 55.10
N LYS A 5 -28.72 -29.33 54.74
CA LYS A 5 -28.31 -29.99 53.49
C LYS A 5 -28.84 -29.25 52.25
N ILE A 6 -30.05 -28.72 52.32
CA ILE A 6 -30.64 -27.91 51.24
C ILE A 6 -29.86 -26.60 51.05
N LEU A 7 -29.49 -25.92 52.15
CA LEU A 7 -28.68 -24.71 52.09
C LEU A 7 -27.31 -24.97 51.45
N ILE A 8 -26.64 -26.07 51.84
CA ILE A 8 -25.34 -26.47 51.27
C ILE A 8 -25.49 -26.78 49.78
N LEU A 9 -26.56 -27.46 49.36
CA LEU A 9 -26.81 -27.77 47.95
C LEU A 9 -27.00 -26.49 47.11
N ILE A 10 -27.75 -25.51 47.63
CA ILE A 10 -27.95 -24.22 46.96
C ILE A 10 -26.62 -23.46 46.83
N LEU A 11 -25.82 -23.44 47.89
CA LEU A 11 -24.53 -22.76 47.90
C LEU A 11 -23.53 -23.41 46.93
N LEU A 12 -23.59 -24.74 46.79
CA LEU A 12 -22.79 -25.50 45.84
C LEU A 12 -23.24 -25.24 44.39
N LEU A 13 -24.55 -25.13 44.15
CA LEU A 13 -25.11 -24.76 42.84
C LEU A 13 -24.68 -23.35 42.41
N ILE A 14 -24.66 -22.39 43.33
CA ILE A 14 -24.20 -21.02 43.07
C ILE A 14 -22.70 -21.00 42.77
N ALA A 15 -21.89 -21.72 43.55
CA ALA A 15 -20.45 -21.80 43.31
C ALA A 15 -20.12 -22.44 41.95
N VAL A 16 -20.87 -23.47 41.54
CA VAL A 16 -20.73 -24.09 40.21
C VAL A 16 -21.14 -23.11 39.12
N SER A 17 -22.20 -22.32 39.30
CA SER A 17 -22.62 -21.32 38.30
C SER A 17 -21.57 -20.23 38.03
N TRP A 18 -20.77 -19.85 39.04
CA TRP A 18 -19.63 -18.91 38.85
C TRP A 18 -18.42 -19.56 38.18
N LEU A 19 -18.25 -20.88 38.27
CA LEU A 19 -17.21 -21.61 37.56
C LEU A 19 -17.55 -21.82 36.07
N LEU A 20 -18.83 -21.70 35.70
CA LEU A 20 -19.34 -21.89 34.33
C LEU A 20 -19.43 -20.60 33.50
N THR A 21 -19.11 -19.42 34.06
CA THR A 21 -18.87 -18.23 33.25
C THR A 21 -17.50 -18.34 32.58
N ALA A 22 -17.42 -19.17 31.55
CA ALA A 22 -16.27 -19.24 30.67
C ALA A 22 -16.00 -17.83 30.12
N ASN A 23 -14.73 -17.43 30.13
CA ASN A 23 -14.26 -16.17 29.57
C ASN A 23 -14.77 -16.05 28.13
N SER A 24 -15.79 -15.22 27.92
CA SER A 24 -16.19 -14.81 26.58
C SER A 24 -15.09 -13.88 26.09
N TYR A 25 -14.14 -14.44 25.35
CA TYR A 25 -13.19 -13.65 24.60
C TYR A 25 -13.96 -12.98 23.47
N ALA A 26 -14.28 -11.70 23.65
CA ALA A 26 -14.71 -10.86 22.55
C ALA A 26 -13.53 -10.76 21.57
N GLU A 27 -13.65 -11.41 20.42
CA GLU A 27 -12.69 -11.25 19.34
C GLU A 27 -12.86 -9.84 18.78
N VAL A 28 -11.78 -9.04 18.83
CA VAL A 28 -11.80 -7.69 18.26
C VAL A 28 -11.67 -7.86 16.75
N LEU A 29 -12.80 -7.72 16.05
CA LEU A 29 -12.79 -7.66 14.59
C LEU A 29 -11.96 -6.43 14.17
N ASP A 30 -10.95 -6.65 13.33
CA ASP A 30 -10.06 -5.58 12.89
C ASP A 30 -10.85 -4.51 12.13
N ARG A 31 -10.59 -3.25 12.44
CA ARG A 31 -11.37 -2.13 11.92
C ARG A 31 -10.97 -1.82 10.49
N ILE A 32 -11.93 -1.42 9.67
CA ILE A 32 -11.66 -0.97 8.30
C ILE A 32 -11.33 0.52 8.34
N VAL A 33 -10.17 0.89 7.80
CA VAL A 33 -9.74 2.28 7.64
C VAL A 33 -10.18 2.84 6.29
N ALA A 34 -10.11 2.03 5.24
CA ALA A 34 -10.59 2.41 3.92
C ALA A 34 -11.02 1.22 3.07
N ILE A 35 -11.91 1.48 2.12
CA ILE A 35 -12.35 0.54 1.10
C ILE A 35 -11.92 1.11 -0.25
N VAL A 36 -11.18 0.32 -1.03
CA VAL A 36 -10.69 0.68 -2.37
C VAL A 36 -11.13 -0.40 -3.35
N ASN A 37 -12.16 -0.13 -4.13
CA ASN A 37 -12.88 -1.11 -4.95
C ASN A 37 -13.28 -2.33 -4.10
N ASN A 38 -12.62 -3.47 -4.31
CA ASN A 38 -12.87 -4.74 -3.62
C ASN A 38 -11.80 -5.06 -2.55
N ARG A 39 -10.87 -4.15 -2.28
CA ARG A 39 -9.84 -4.30 -1.24
C ARG A 39 -10.19 -3.48 0.00
N LEU A 40 -10.06 -4.10 1.16
CA LEU A 40 -10.11 -3.43 2.46
C LEU A 40 -8.69 -3.05 2.87
N ILE A 41 -8.54 -1.87 3.45
CA ILE A 41 -7.36 -1.45 4.20
C ILE A 41 -7.76 -1.51 5.67
N LEU A 42 -7.14 -2.41 6.42
CA LEU A 42 -7.42 -2.62 7.83
C LEU A 42 -6.62 -1.66 8.71
N LEU A 43 -7.05 -1.49 9.97
CA LEU A 43 -6.38 -0.62 10.94
C LEU A 43 -5.00 -1.16 11.30
N SER A 44 -4.87 -2.48 11.49
CA SER A 44 -3.57 -3.11 11.73
C SER A 44 -2.57 -2.82 10.60
N GLU A 45 -2.98 -3.02 9.35
CA GLU A 45 -2.16 -2.75 8.16
C GLU A 45 -1.75 -1.27 8.08
N TYR A 46 -2.69 -0.35 8.35
CA TYR A 46 -2.43 1.08 8.34
C TYR A 46 -1.46 1.50 9.45
N ASP A 47 -1.64 1.00 10.66
CA ASP A 47 -0.79 1.32 11.80
C ASP A 47 0.63 0.76 11.60
N GLU A 48 0.76 -0.45 11.06
CA GLU A 48 2.05 -1.05 10.69
C GLU A 48 2.78 -0.20 9.65
N GLU A 49 2.08 0.21 8.59
CA GLU A 49 2.65 1.05 7.53
C GLU A 49 3.02 2.45 8.05
N LEU A 50 2.18 3.05 8.92
CA LEU A 50 2.45 4.35 9.52
C LEU A 50 3.67 4.30 10.44
N GLN A 51 3.81 3.25 11.25
CA GLN A 51 4.99 3.05 12.08
C GLN A 51 6.25 2.83 11.24
N ALA A 52 6.16 2.03 10.17
CA ALA A 52 7.27 1.84 9.25
C ALA A 52 7.68 3.15 8.57
N ALA A 53 6.71 3.96 8.11
CA ALA A 53 6.97 5.26 7.52
C ALA A 53 7.62 6.24 8.50
N ARG A 54 7.14 6.30 9.74
CA ARG A 54 7.69 7.16 10.81
C ARG A 54 9.14 6.85 11.19
N LYS A 55 9.60 5.60 11.00
CA LYS A 55 11.01 5.23 11.21
C LYS A 55 11.94 5.92 10.21
N SER A 56 11.46 6.15 8.99
CA SER A 56 12.23 6.79 7.91
C SER A 56 12.01 8.30 7.86
N ASP A 57 10.78 8.76 8.12
CA ASP A 57 10.38 10.17 8.13
C ASP A 57 9.46 10.43 9.34
N PRO A 58 9.99 10.95 10.46
CA PRO A 58 9.21 11.24 11.65
C PRO A 58 8.07 12.25 11.44
N GLY A 59 8.14 13.08 10.39
CA GLY A 59 7.14 14.09 10.06
C GLY A 59 6.00 13.59 9.17
N VAL A 60 6.01 12.31 8.77
CA VAL A 60 4.99 11.77 7.86
C VAL A 60 3.59 11.80 8.48
N THR A 61 2.63 12.36 7.74
CA THR A 61 1.24 12.41 8.16
C THR A 61 0.52 11.09 7.88
N GLY A 62 -0.45 10.75 8.73
CA GLY A 62 -1.29 9.56 8.53
C GLY A 62 -2.03 9.60 7.20
N GLU A 63 -2.55 10.76 6.82
CA GLU A 63 -3.19 10.99 5.53
C GLU A 63 -2.28 10.64 4.35
N LYS A 64 -0.99 11.04 4.40
CA LYS A 64 -0.02 10.73 3.33
C LYS A 64 0.22 9.22 3.23
N VAL A 65 0.31 8.53 4.37
CA VAL A 65 0.46 7.07 4.40
C VAL A 65 -0.77 6.39 3.83
N LEU A 66 -1.97 6.77 4.28
CA LEU A 66 -3.23 6.20 3.81
C LEU A 66 -3.42 6.43 2.30
N ASN A 67 -3.14 7.63 1.81
CA ASN A 67 -3.18 7.93 0.38
C ASN A 67 -2.21 7.04 -0.41
N GLY A 68 -0.99 6.83 0.09
CA GLY A 68 -0.04 5.89 -0.53
C GLY A 68 -0.54 4.45 -0.55
N MET A 69 -1.22 4.00 0.51
CA MET A 69 -1.86 2.66 0.54
C MET A 69 -2.99 2.53 -0.49
N ILE A 70 -3.82 3.56 -0.62
CA ILE A 70 -4.89 3.63 -1.62
C ILE A 70 -4.30 3.58 -3.03
N ASP A 71 -3.27 4.39 -3.31
CA ASP A 71 -2.64 4.45 -4.63
C ASP A 71 -2.04 3.09 -5.03
N ARG A 72 -1.34 2.44 -4.09
CA ARG A 72 -0.81 1.08 -4.30
C ARG A 72 -1.92 0.06 -4.54
N ALA A 73 -3.03 0.16 -3.82
CA ALA A 73 -4.19 -0.71 -4.02
C ALA A 73 -4.78 -0.57 -5.43
N LEU A 74 -4.90 0.66 -5.93
CA LEU A 74 -5.40 0.93 -7.28
C LEU A 74 -4.48 0.39 -8.36
N LEU A 75 -3.17 0.63 -8.24
CA LEU A 75 -2.17 0.09 -9.18
C LEU A 75 -2.19 -1.44 -9.19
N LEU A 76 -2.31 -2.06 -8.02
CA LEU A 76 -2.38 -3.52 -7.91
C LEU A 76 -3.64 -4.09 -8.56
N ASP A 77 -4.80 -3.43 -8.43
CA ASP A 77 -6.03 -3.84 -9.11
C ASP A 77 -5.85 -3.81 -10.64
N GLN A 78 -5.24 -2.75 -11.18
CA GLN A 78 -4.95 -2.67 -12.61
C GLN A 78 -3.94 -3.72 -13.08
N ALA A 79 -2.87 -3.92 -12.31
CA ALA A 79 -1.86 -4.95 -12.60
C ALA A 79 -2.51 -6.35 -12.70
N LYS A 80 -3.42 -6.68 -11.77
CA LYS A 80 -4.15 -7.95 -11.75
C LYS A 80 -5.10 -8.10 -12.95
N ARG A 81 -5.74 -7.03 -13.41
CA ARG A 81 -6.66 -7.05 -14.57
C ARG A 81 -5.94 -7.25 -15.90
N LEU A 82 -4.78 -6.63 -16.09
CA LEU A 82 -4.06 -6.61 -17.37
C LEU A 82 -3.15 -7.82 -17.59
N MET A 83 -2.99 -8.69 -16.60
CA MET A 83 -2.24 -9.95 -16.72
C MET A 83 -3.15 -11.21 -16.68
N PRO A 84 -4.09 -11.39 -17.64
CA PRO A 84 -4.92 -12.60 -17.71
C PRO A 84 -4.07 -13.78 -18.23
N GLY A 85 -3.44 -14.54 -17.32
CA GLY A 85 -2.65 -15.73 -17.67
C GLY A 85 -1.56 -16.14 -16.68
N GLY A 86 -1.28 -15.35 -15.65
CA GLY A 86 -0.29 -15.69 -14.61
C GLY A 86 -0.83 -16.54 -13.45
N THR A 87 -2.12 -16.87 -13.46
CA THR A 87 -2.77 -17.72 -12.47
C THR A 87 -2.80 -19.16 -12.96
N ARG A 88 -1.72 -19.89 -12.69
CA ARG A 88 -1.81 -21.27 -12.21
C ARG A 88 -0.50 -21.83 -11.63
N ASP A 89 0.66 -21.37 -12.10
CA ASP A 89 1.96 -21.86 -11.56
C ASP A 89 2.81 -20.80 -10.86
N ILE A 90 2.45 -19.51 -10.93
CA ILE A 90 3.21 -18.42 -10.28
C ILE A 90 2.41 -17.72 -9.17
N ALA A 91 1.20 -18.20 -8.91
CA ALA A 91 0.24 -17.63 -7.97
C ALA A 91 0.55 -17.95 -6.49
N GLU A 92 1.55 -18.77 -6.19
CA GLU A 92 1.88 -19.13 -4.79
C GLU A 92 3.02 -18.31 -4.15
N ARG A 93 3.69 -17.39 -4.85
CA ARG A 93 4.84 -16.65 -4.24
C ARG A 93 5.09 -15.22 -4.74
N ARG A 94 4.12 -14.49 -5.30
CA ARG A 94 4.39 -13.13 -5.82
C ARG A 94 4.02 -12.03 -4.83
N ASN A 95 5.07 -11.36 -4.36
CA ASN A 95 5.06 -10.06 -3.70
C ASN A 95 4.24 -9.05 -4.54
N ASP A 96 3.16 -8.50 -3.98
CA ASP A 96 2.30 -7.49 -4.63
C ASP A 96 3.12 -6.32 -5.22
N ALA A 97 4.21 -5.93 -4.57
CA ALA A 97 5.10 -4.88 -5.06
C ALA A 97 5.77 -5.24 -6.39
N ALA A 98 6.10 -6.52 -6.61
CA ALA A 98 6.69 -6.97 -7.88
C ALA A 98 5.68 -6.92 -9.03
N LEU A 99 4.40 -7.21 -8.77
CA LEU A 99 3.34 -7.11 -9.77
C LEU A 99 3.08 -5.66 -10.16
N VAL A 100 3.02 -4.76 -9.18
CA VAL A 100 2.87 -3.32 -9.42
C VAL A 100 4.06 -2.78 -10.21
N LYS A 101 5.29 -3.19 -9.85
CA LYS A 101 6.50 -2.81 -10.59
C LYS A 101 6.41 -3.24 -12.06
N GLU A 102 6.12 -4.51 -12.32
CA GLU A 102 6.04 -5.02 -13.69
C GLU A 102 4.94 -4.31 -14.51
N TYR A 103 3.82 -4.00 -13.86
CA TYR A 103 2.75 -3.23 -14.48
C TYR A 103 3.22 -1.84 -14.92
N ILE A 104 3.89 -1.10 -14.03
CA ILE A 104 4.45 0.23 -14.33
C ILE A 104 5.45 0.16 -15.47
N GLU A 105 6.37 -0.81 -15.43
CA GLU A 105 7.40 -0.99 -16.46
C GLU A 105 6.78 -1.20 -17.84
N ARG A 106 5.80 -2.10 -17.97
CA ARG A 106 5.19 -2.43 -19.26
C ARG A 106 4.16 -1.43 -19.76
N SER A 107 3.43 -0.80 -18.86
CA SER A 107 2.23 -0.03 -19.21
C SER A 107 2.47 1.48 -19.18
N ILE A 108 3.51 1.92 -18.48
CA ILE A 108 3.85 3.33 -18.33
C ILE A 108 5.26 3.58 -18.86
N ARG A 109 6.29 2.96 -18.28
CA ARG A 109 7.69 3.22 -18.67
C ARG A 109 7.96 2.90 -20.14
N ALA A 110 7.42 1.79 -20.66
CA ALA A 110 7.60 1.37 -22.05
C ALA A 110 7.14 2.40 -23.11
N PHE A 111 6.31 3.37 -22.73
CA PHE A 111 5.81 4.42 -23.63
C PHE A 111 6.53 5.76 -23.46
N ILE A 112 7.53 5.84 -22.59
CA ILE A 112 8.34 7.04 -22.38
C ILE A 112 9.50 7.02 -23.37
N HIS A 113 9.61 8.09 -24.16
CA HIS A 113 10.72 8.31 -25.08
C HIS A 113 11.27 9.72 -24.86
N ILE A 114 12.57 9.80 -24.55
CA ILE A 114 13.27 11.08 -24.41
C ILE A 114 14.06 11.33 -25.70
N PRO A 115 13.70 12.34 -26.50
CA PRO A 115 14.42 12.67 -27.72
C PRO A 115 15.82 13.20 -27.39
N ILE A 116 16.79 12.97 -28.29
CA ILE A 116 18.19 13.36 -28.05
C ILE A 116 18.34 14.87 -27.83
N GLU A 117 17.54 15.67 -28.52
CA GLU A 117 17.52 17.13 -28.42
C GLU A 117 17.16 17.60 -26.99
N GLU A 118 16.33 16.83 -26.28
CA GLU A 118 15.97 17.13 -24.90
C GLU A 118 17.12 16.81 -23.94
N ILE A 119 17.83 15.71 -24.17
CA ILE A 119 19.03 15.33 -23.41
C ILE A 119 20.12 16.40 -23.58
N GLU A 120 20.38 16.84 -24.81
CA GLU A 120 21.34 17.91 -25.11
C GLU A 120 20.94 19.25 -24.47
N SER A 121 19.64 19.57 -24.52
CA SER A 121 19.08 20.76 -23.89
C SER A 121 19.19 20.70 -22.37
N TYR A 122 19.02 19.53 -21.76
CA TYR A 122 19.22 19.34 -20.32
C TYR A 122 20.69 19.53 -19.95
N TYR A 123 21.61 18.88 -20.67
CA TYR A 123 23.05 19.02 -20.45
C TYR A 123 23.52 20.48 -20.52
N THR A 124 23.09 21.20 -21.56
CA THR A 124 23.47 22.60 -21.77
C THR A 124 22.93 23.51 -20.67
N ARG A 125 21.65 23.35 -20.29
CA ARG A 125 21.03 24.14 -19.21
C ARG A 125 21.65 23.87 -17.84
N ASN A 126 22.12 22.65 -17.61
CA ASN A 126 22.69 22.21 -16.34
C ASN A 126 24.21 22.00 -16.43
N ARG A 127 24.91 22.71 -17.33
CA ARG A 127 26.34 22.45 -17.59
C ARG A 127 27.21 22.47 -16.33
N GLN A 128 26.86 23.32 -15.37
CA GLN A 128 27.54 23.44 -14.08
C GLN A 128 27.50 22.13 -13.25
N GLU A 129 26.46 21.30 -13.39
CA GLU A 129 26.35 20.01 -12.67
C GLU A 129 27.34 18.97 -13.17
N PHE A 130 27.82 19.11 -14.41
CA PHE A 130 28.65 18.12 -15.10
C PHE A 130 30.13 18.50 -15.18
N GLY A 131 30.50 19.70 -14.70
CA GLY A 131 31.90 20.15 -14.65
C GLY A 131 32.59 20.08 -16.01
N GLU A 132 33.62 19.25 -16.11
CA GLU A 132 34.40 19.02 -17.34
C GLU A 132 33.95 17.77 -18.13
N GLU A 133 33.04 16.94 -17.58
CA GLU A 133 32.56 15.73 -18.28
C GLU A 133 31.95 16.12 -19.63
N GLU A 134 32.26 15.36 -20.68
CA GLU A 134 31.72 15.60 -22.02
C GLU A 134 30.30 15.03 -22.15
N PHE A 135 29.51 15.58 -23.09
CA PHE A 135 28.12 15.16 -23.29
C PHE A 135 27.97 13.64 -23.47
N TYR A 136 28.83 13.02 -24.28
CA TYR A 136 28.78 11.58 -24.54
C TYR A 136 29.06 10.71 -23.30
N GLU A 137 29.80 11.23 -22.32
CA GLU A 137 30.12 10.50 -21.08
C GLU A 137 28.95 10.49 -20.10
N VAL A 138 28.09 11.51 -20.17
CA VAL A 138 26.95 11.69 -19.28
C VAL A 138 25.60 11.48 -19.94
N LYS A 139 25.53 11.34 -21.27
CA LYS A 139 24.30 11.22 -22.06
C LYS A 139 23.32 10.22 -21.45
N ASP A 140 23.78 8.98 -21.22
CA ASP A 140 22.90 7.90 -20.75
C ASP A 140 22.43 8.16 -19.31
N LYS A 141 23.28 8.77 -18.46
CA LYS A 141 22.87 9.17 -17.10
C LYS A 141 21.79 10.26 -17.12
N ILE A 142 21.91 11.21 -18.06
CA ILE A 142 20.92 12.27 -18.25
C ILE A 142 19.61 11.67 -18.76
N GLU A 143 19.70 10.79 -19.75
CA GLU A 143 18.55 10.06 -20.30
C GLU A 143 17.80 9.29 -19.21
N ASP A 144 18.50 8.48 -18.40
CA ASP A 144 17.91 7.75 -17.29
C ASP A 144 17.20 8.67 -16.29
N ARG A 145 17.83 9.81 -15.95
CA ARG A 145 17.24 10.80 -15.04
C ARG A 145 15.97 11.43 -15.62
N LEU A 146 15.98 11.75 -16.91
CA LEU A 146 14.83 12.32 -17.60
C LEU A 146 13.69 11.30 -17.69
N ILE A 147 13.99 10.05 -18.03
CA ILE A 147 13.02 8.95 -18.04
C ILE A 147 12.40 8.79 -16.64
N ASP A 148 13.21 8.74 -15.59
CA ASP A 148 12.70 8.58 -14.21
C ASP A 148 11.87 9.77 -13.73
N THR A 149 12.14 10.97 -14.26
CA THR A 149 11.35 12.18 -13.97
C THR A 149 9.99 12.10 -14.66
N GLU A 150 9.98 11.86 -15.97
CA GLU A 150 8.75 11.70 -16.76
C GLU A 150 7.90 10.54 -16.22
N LEU A 151 8.54 9.43 -15.82
CA LEU A 151 7.84 8.28 -15.24
C LEU A 151 7.10 8.64 -13.96
N LYS A 152 7.71 9.43 -13.07
CA LYS A 152 7.04 9.86 -11.83
C LYS A 152 5.80 10.69 -12.15
N GLU A 153 5.90 11.61 -13.10
CA GLU A 153 4.77 12.45 -13.52
C GLU A 153 3.65 11.60 -14.13
N LYS A 154 4.00 10.67 -15.04
CA LYS A 154 3.04 9.75 -15.66
C LYS A 154 2.37 8.81 -14.66
N ILE A 155 3.08 8.35 -13.64
CA ILE A 155 2.48 7.55 -12.55
C ILE A 155 1.44 8.36 -11.79
N VAL A 156 1.75 9.61 -11.43
CA VAL A 156 0.81 10.49 -10.72
C VAL A 156 -0.43 10.78 -11.56
N GLU A 157 -0.24 11.11 -12.85
CA GLU A 157 -1.34 11.30 -13.80
C GLU A 157 -2.21 10.03 -13.87
N HIS A 158 -1.57 8.88 -14.02
CA HIS A 158 -2.25 7.60 -14.14
C HIS A 158 -3.04 7.24 -12.87
N ILE A 159 -2.46 7.39 -11.68
CA ILE A 159 -3.16 7.18 -10.39
C ILE A 159 -4.35 8.13 -10.28
N GLY A 160 -4.21 9.38 -10.71
CA GLY A 160 -5.30 10.35 -10.76
C GLY A 160 -6.50 9.83 -11.58
N GLU A 161 -6.22 9.25 -12.75
CA GLU A 161 -7.25 8.62 -13.59
C GLU A 161 -7.87 7.38 -12.94
N LEU A 162 -7.07 6.56 -12.23
CA LEU A 162 -7.60 5.42 -11.49
C LEU A 162 -8.50 5.85 -10.34
N ARG A 163 -8.12 6.87 -9.58
CA ARG A 163 -8.91 7.42 -8.48
C ARG A 163 -10.26 7.94 -8.95
N LYS A 164 -10.33 8.62 -10.11
CA LYS A 164 -11.58 9.10 -10.71
C LYS A 164 -12.58 7.98 -11.02
N LYS A 165 -12.08 6.78 -11.34
CA LYS A 165 -12.89 5.62 -11.74
C LYS A 165 -13.16 4.64 -10.60
N ALA A 166 -12.43 4.76 -9.51
CA ALA A 166 -12.47 3.82 -8.40
C ALA A 166 -13.55 4.19 -7.37
N TYR A 167 -14.08 3.17 -6.70
CA TYR A 167 -14.85 3.35 -5.48
C TYR A 167 -13.89 3.46 -4.30
N ILE A 168 -13.83 4.62 -3.65
CA ILE A 168 -12.98 4.87 -2.49
C ILE A 168 -13.86 5.38 -1.34
N ARG A 169 -13.84 4.68 -0.21
CA ARG A 169 -14.51 5.11 1.02
C ARG A 169 -13.54 5.04 2.18
N VAL A 170 -13.20 6.20 2.73
CA VAL A 170 -12.37 6.30 3.95
C VAL A 170 -13.31 6.28 5.18
N GLN A 171 -12.92 5.53 6.19
CA GLN A 171 -13.64 5.34 7.46
C GLN A 171 -12.78 5.65 8.69
N LEU A 172 -11.60 6.24 8.49
CA LEU A 172 -10.77 6.74 9.58
C LEU A 172 -11.50 7.93 10.23
N GLU A 173 -12.02 7.73 11.44
CA GLU A 173 -12.48 8.83 12.30
C GLU A 173 -11.22 9.49 12.90
N GLU A 174 -11.15 10.83 12.87
CA GLU A 174 -10.08 11.62 13.51
C GLU A 174 -10.10 11.50 15.04
#